data_AF-A0A919G398-F1
#
_entry.id   AF-A0A919G398-F1
#
_cell.length_a   1.000
_cell.length_b   1.000
_cell.length_c   1.000
_cell.angle_alpha   90.00
_cell.angle_beta   90.00
_cell.angle_gamma   90.00
#
_symmetry.space_group_name_H-M   'P 1'
#
loop_
_entity.id
_entity.type
_entity.pdbx_description
1 polymer ?
#
loop_
_entity_poly.entity_id
_entity_poly.type
_entity_poly.pdbx_seq_one_letter_code
_entity_poly.pdbx_strand_id
1 'polypeptide(L)'
;MAVSGTESGLPGTRLNSAQPADGASGGIKVNPTALRLAAGAAHDIAVALDAARVPEEPSYRAADKLRAQQFELGAALGDAAARWRKQLASVTEAVDLTSRNLTINADGHSATETAIASRMTEIGAHYH
;
A
#
# COMPACT_ATOMS: atom_id res chain seq x y z
N MET A 1 -11.73 -36.97 4.67
CA MET A 1 -10.36 -36.43 4.65
C MET A 1 -10.46 -34.91 4.74
N ALA A 2 -10.09 -34.31 5.87
CA ALA A 2 -10.06 -32.86 6.03
C ALA A 2 -8.62 -32.38 5.81
N VAL A 3 -8.41 -31.51 4.83
CA VAL A 3 -7.13 -30.83 4.60
C VAL A 3 -7.10 -29.59 5.50
N SER A 4 -6.19 -29.58 6.47
CA SER A 4 -5.82 -28.38 7.24
C SER A 4 -5.05 -27.42 6.34
N GLY A 5 -5.63 -26.26 6.07
CA GLY A 5 -4.91 -25.10 5.53
C GLY A 5 -4.62 -24.12 6.66
N THR A 6 -3.37 -24.06 7.10
CA THR A 6 -2.87 -23.03 8.03
C THR A 6 -2.72 -21.71 7.28
N GLU A 7 -3.71 -20.83 7.36
CA GLU A 7 -3.58 -19.44 6.93
C GLU A 7 -2.80 -18.65 7.98
N SER A 8 -1.51 -18.45 7.69
CA SER A 8 -0.64 -17.53 8.41
C SER A 8 -1.03 -16.09 8.06
N GLY A 9 -2.11 -15.59 8.65
CA GLY A 9 -2.50 -14.19 8.60
C GLY A 9 -1.62 -13.34 9.53
N LEU A 10 -1.16 -12.19 9.04
CA LEU A 10 -0.46 -11.17 9.84
C LEU A 10 -1.23 -10.91 11.16
N PRO A 11 -0.55 -10.88 12.32
CA PRO A 11 -1.21 -10.67 13.60
C PRO A 11 -1.80 -9.26 13.66
N GLY A 12 -3.12 -9.16 13.44
CA GLY A 12 -3.85 -7.90 13.59
C GLY A 12 -5.07 -7.74 12.67
N THR A 13 -5.13 -8.45 11.55
CA THR A 13 -6.26 -8.34 10.60
C THR A 13 -7.04 -9.64 10.54
N ARG A 14 -7.92 -9.86 11.53
CA ARG A 14 -9.00 -10.84 11.36
C ARG A 14 -10.03 -10.24 10.41
N LEU A 15 -10.13 -10.77 9.20
CA LEU A 15 -11.32 -10.61 8.36
C LEU A 15 -12.45 -11.37 9.06
N ASN A 16 -13.54 -10.66 9.38
CA ASN A 16 -14.69 -11.19 10.13
C ASN A 16 -15.11 -12.58 9.62
N SER A 17 -15.03 -13.58 10.49
CA SER A 17 -15.76 -14.85 10.31
C SER A 17 -17.25 -14.55 10.25
N ALA A 18 -17.92 -15.19 9.30
CA ALA A 18 -19.32 -14.97 8.96
C ALA A 18 -20.27 -14.95 10.17
N GLN A 19 -21.24 -14.02 10.08
CA GLN A 19 -22.47 -13.86 10.86
C GLN A 19 -22.40 -12.88 12.06
N PRO A 20 -23.18 -11.76 12.02
CA PRO A 20 -23.31 -10.86 13.16
C PRO A 20 -24.29 -11.47 14.16
N ALA A 21 -23.80 -11.82 15.35
CA ALA A 21 -24.66 -12.03 16.50
C ALA A 21 -24.86 -10.69 17.20
N ASP A 22 -26.11 -10.22 17.16
CA ASP A 22 -26.77 -9.30 18.07
C ASP A 22 -26.01 -8.03 18.55
N GLY A 23 -26.43 -6.89 18.01
CA GLY A 23 -26.61 -5.65 18.78
C GLY A 23 -25.39 -4.89 19.29
N ALA A 24 -24.17 -5.42 19.20
CA ALA A 24 -22.96 -4.65 19.46
C ALA A 24 -22.53 -3.95 18.17
N SER A 25 -22.37 -2.63 18.21
CA SER A 25 -21.66 -1.87 17.18
C SER A 25 -20.25 -2.45 17.02
N GLY A 26 -20.12 -3.46 16.17
CA GLY A 26 -18.86 -4.08 15.75
C GLY A 26 -18.15 -3.15 14.79
N GLY A 27 -17.83 -1.94 15.26
CA GLY A 27 -16.97 -1.01 14.55
C GLY A 27 -15.63 -1.70 14.32
N ILE A 28 -15.14 -1.68 13.08
CA ILE A 28 -13.79 -2.11 12.77
C ILE A 28 -12.86 -1.27 13.66
N LYS A 29 -12.17 -1.91 14.61
CA LYS A 29 -11.17 -1.23 15.44
C LYS A 29 -9.97 -0.92 14.55
N VAL A 30 -9.91 0.32 14.08
CA VAL A 30 -8.79 0.82 13.27
C VAL A 30 -7.75 1.41 14.21
N ASN A 31 -6.51 0.93 14.14
CA ASN A 31 -5.40 1.54 14.88
C ASN A 31 -4.70 2.56 13.97
N PRO A 32 -4.86 3.88 14.21
CA PRO A 32 -4.28 4.91 13.36
C PRO A 32 -2.74 4.91 13.38
N THR A 33 -2.12 4.48 14.48
CA THR A 33 -0.66 4.30 14.56
C THR A 33 -0.19 3.18 13.64
N ALA A 34 -0.91 2.05 13.61
CA ALA A 34 -0.59 0.95 12.71
C ALA A 34 -0.75 1.34 11.24
N LEU A 35 -1.79 2.13 10.90
CA LEU A 35 -1.98 2.65 9.54
C LEU A 35 -0.84 3.59 9.12
N ARG A 36 -0.37 4.48 10.01
CA ARG A 36 0.77 5.37 9.73
C ARG A 36 2.08 4.61 9.53
N LEU A 37 2.33 3.57 10.34
CA LEU A 37 3.49 2.70 10.15
C LEU A 37 3.45 1.98 8.79
N ALA A 38 2.29 1.43 8.42
CA ALA A 38 2.11 0.81 7.12
C ALA A 38 2.25 1.81 5.95
N ALA A 39 1.76 3.04 6.12
CA ALA A 39 1.92 4.12 5.14
C ALA A 39 3.40 4.50 4.92
N GLY A 40 4.17 4.61 6.01
CA GLY A 40 5.61 4.85 5.96
C GLY A 40 6.36 3.73 5.24
N ALA A 41 6.09 2.47 5.60
CA ALA A 41 6.70 1.32 4.93
C ALA A 41 6.36 1.27 3.43
N ALA A 42 5.11 1.58 3.05
CA ALA A 42 4.72 1.69 1.65
C ALA A 42 5.48 2.83 0.94
N HIS A 43 5.62 3.99 1.57
CA HIS A 43 6.40 5.09 1.02
C HIS A 43 7.87 4.69 0.78
N ASP A 44 8.51 4.03 1.74
CA ASP A 44 9.89 3.55 1.61
C ASP A 44 10.05 2.57 0.43
N ILE A 45 9.06 1.69 0.22
CA ILE A 45 9.03 0.79 -0.95
C ILE A 45 8.92 1.61 -2.24
N ALA A 46 8.06 2.63 -2.30
CA ALA A 46 7.93 3.48 -3.48
C ALA A 46 9.25 4.19 -3.82
N VAL A 47 9.96 4.71 -2.81
CA VAL A 47 11.29 5.33 -2.97
C VAL A 47 12.32 4.33 -3.48
N ALA A 48 12.35 3.12 -2.92
CA ALA A 48 13.27 2.06 -3.36
C ALA A 48 12.99 1.62 -4.81
N LEU A 49 11.71 1.52 -5.20
CA LEU A 49 11.31 1.21 -6.56
C LEU A 49 11.68 2.33 -7.55
N ASP A 50 11.56 3.58 -7.15
CA ASP A 50 12.00 4.70 -8.01
C ASP A 50 13.53 4.71 -8.18
N ALA A 51 14.30 4.43 -7.12
CA ALA A 51 15.75 4.25 -7.22
C ALA A 51 16.15 3.07 -8.14
N ALA A 52 15.33 2.03 -8.22
CA ALA A 52 15.54 0.90 -9.13
C ALA A 52 15.33 1.24 -10.62
N ARG A 53 14.94 2.48 -10.97
CA ARG A 53 14.96 2.99 -12.36
C ARG A 53 16.35 3.38 -12.84
N VAL A 54 17.29 3.68 -11.95
CA VAL A 54 18.65 4.16 -12.30
C VAL A 54 19.44 3.19 -13.22
N PRO A 55 19.31 1.85 -13.12
CA PRO A 55 19.94 0.91 -14.06
C PRO A 55 19.37 0.91 -15.49
N GLU A 56 18.34 1.72 -15.80
CA GLU A 56 17.78 1.84 -17.15
C GLU A 56 18.76 2.52 -18.12
N GLU A 57 19.58 3.46 -17.66
CA GLU A 57 20.45 4.25 -18.55
C GLU A 57 21.54 3.42 -19.26
N PRO A 58 22.22 2.48 -18.58
CA PRO A 58 23.13 1.53 -19.23
C PRO A 58 22.41 0.57 -20.20
N SER A 59 21.19 0.13 -19.85
CA SER A 59 20.43 -0.85 -20.64
C SER A 59 19.92 -0.27 -21.95
N TYR A 60 19.42 0.97 -21.92
CA TYR A 60 19.05 1.70 -23.14
C TYR A 60 20.28 2.01 -24.01
N ARG A 61 21.38 2.46 -23.42
CA ARG A 61 22.63 2.70 -24.18
C ARG A 61 23.20 1.42 -24.80
N ALA A 62 23.09 0.29 -24.12
CA ALA A 62 23.48 -1.01 -24.67
C ALA A 62 22.56 -1.45 -25.81
N ALA A 63 21.24 -1.29 -25.63
CA ALA A 63 20.24 -1.59 -26.65
C ALA A 63 20.48 -0.76 -27.92
N ASP A 64 20.70 0.55 -27.79
CA ASP A 64 20.98 1.45 -28.91
C ASP A 64 22.27 1.07 -29.65
N LYS A 65 23.35 0.75 -28.91
CA LYS A 65 24.62 0.33 -29.51
C LYS A 65 24.52 -1.01 -30.24
N LEU A 66 23.75 -1.96 -29.72
CA LEU A 66 23.50 -3.25 -30.35
C LEU A 66 22.63 -3.10 -31.59
N ARG A 67 21.60 -2.26 -31.51
CA ARG A 67 20.71 -1.95 -32.63
C ARG A 67 21.43 -1.21 -33.75
N ALA A 68 22.32 -0.28 -33.43
CA ALA A 68 23.17 0.40 -34.41
C ALA A 68 24.09 -0.56 -35.18
N GLN A 69 24.44 -1.69 -34.55
CA GLN A 69 25.19 -2.78 -35.17
C GLN A 69 24.29 -3.84 -35.85
N GLN A 70 22.99 -3.55 -36.03
CA GLN A 70 22.00 -4.45 -36.65
C GLN A 70 21.78 -5.76 -35.89
N PHE A 71 22.19 -5.84 -34.61
CA PHE A 71 21.86 -7.00 -33.79
C PHE A 71 20.40 -6.93 -33.33
N GLU A 72 19.62 -7.98 -33.63
CA GLU A 72 18.24 -8.13 -33.15
C GLU A 72 18.14 -8.09 -31.61
N LEU A 73 19.21 -8.49 -30.92
CA LEU A 73 19.34 -8.41 -29.46
C LEU A 73 19.14 -6.97 -28.95
N GLY A 74 19.54 -5.95 -29.72
CA GLY A 74 19.36 -4.55 -29.34
C GLY A 74 17.88 -4.15 -29.29
N ALA A 75 17.07 -4.61 -30.24
CA ALA A 75 15.63 -4.37 -30.24
C ALA A 75 14.94 -5.10 -29.09
N ALA A 76 15.28 -6.38 -28.87
CA ALA A 76 14.74 -7.17 -27.77
C ALA A 76 15.09 -6.58 -26.39
N LEU A 77 16.31 -6.08 -26.22
CA LEU A 77 16.76 -5.43 -24.99
C LEU A 77 16.04 -4.09 -24.76
N GLY A 78 15.82 -3.30 -25.81
CA GLY A 78 15.05 -2.06 -25.73
C GLY A 78 13.58 -2.28 -25.34
N ASP A 79 12.94 -3.30 -25.92
CA ASP A 79 11.56 -3.68 -25.58
C ASP A 79 11.45 -4.20 -24.14
N ALA A 80 12.41 -5.01 -23.70
CA ALA A 80 12.47 -5.49 -22.31
C ALA A 80 12.62 -4.33 -21.32
N ALA A 81 13.53 -3.39 -21.59
CA ALA A 81 13.73 -2.18 -20.78
C ALA A 81 12.45 -1.32 -20.73
N ALA A 82 11.76 -1.14 -21.86
CA ALA A 82 10.52 -0.37 -21.91
C ALA A 82 9.37 -1.04 -21.14
N ARG A 83 9.26 -2.37 -21.18
CA ARG A 83 8.26 -3.13 -20.40
C ARG A 83 8.56 -3.07 -18.91
N TRP A 84 9.82 -3.25 -18.53
CA TRP A 84 10.26 -3.10 -17.15
C TRP A 84 9.89 -1.72 -16.59
N ARG A 85 10.21 -0.65 -17.33
CA ARG A 85 9.88 0.73 -16.93
C ARG A 85 8.38 0.94 -16.68
N LYS A 86 7.52 0.39 -17.55
CA LYS A 86 6.06 0.48 -17.41
C LYS A 86 5.56 -0.28 -16.17
N GLN A 87 6.05 -1.48 -15.95
CA GLN A 87 5.67 -2.28 -14.78
C GLN A 87 6.12 -1.61 -13.49
N LEU A 88 7.37 -1.12 -13.45
CA LEU A 88 7.90 -0.41 -12.31
C LEU A 88 7.11 0.87 -12.00
N ALA A 89 6.78 1.67 -13.03
CA ALA A 89 5.93 2.85 -12.87
C ALA A 89 4.56 2.51 -12.24
N SER A 90 3.91 1.46 -12.75
CA SER A 90 2.59 1.04 -12.26
C SER A 90 2.63 0.56 -10.81
N VAL A 91 3.67 -0.19 -10.42
CA VAL A 91 3.83 -0.66 -9.04
C VAL A 91 4.14 0.52 -8.12
N THR A 92 5.04 1.42 -8.50
CA THR A 92 5.35 2.62 -7.71
C THR A 92 4.11 3.48 -7.48
N GLU A 93 3.29 3.71 -8.51
CA GLU A 93 2.03 4.47 -8.38
C GLU A 93 1.03 3.77 -7.45
N ALA A 94 0.86 2.45 -7.58
CA ALA A 94 -0.04 1.69 -6.73
C ALA A 94 0.38 1.73 -5.25
N VAL A 95 1.68 1.62 -4.98
CA VAL A 95 2.24 1.68 -3.62
C VAL A 95 2.09 3.09 -3.03
N ASP A 96 2.36 4.13 -3.82
CA ASP A 96 2.19 5.52 -3.38
C ASP A 96 0.71 5.84 -3.10
N LEU A 97 -0.20 5.41 -3.97
CA LEU A 97 -1.64 5.54 -3.73
C LEU A 97 -2.08 4.81 -2.45
N THR A 98 -1.53 3.62 -2.20
CA THR A 98 -1.80 2.85 -0.98
C THR A 98 -1.32 3.60 0.26
N SER A 99 -0.10 4.16 0.22
CA SER A 99 0.44 4.98 1.31
C SER A 99 -0.45 6.19 1.63
N ARG A 100 -0.90 6.91 0.59
CA ARG A 100 -1.82 8.05 0.74
C ARG A 100 -3.16 7.64 1.34
N ASN A 101 -3.76 6.54 0.87
CA ASN A 101 -5.04 6.06 1.39
C ASN A 101 -4.93 5.63 2.87
N LEU A 102 -3.84 4.98 3.26
CA LEU A 102 -3.59 4.59 4.65
C LEU A 102 -3.48 5.82 5.56
N THR A 103 -2.81 6.88 5.09
CA THR A 103 -2.68 8.15 5.81
C THR A 103 -4.03 8.84 6.00
N ILE A 104 -4.80 8.99 4.90
CA ILE A 104 -6.14 9.59 4.93
C ILE A 104 -7.05 8.84 5.91
N ASN A 105 -7.02 7.51 5.91
CA ASN A 105 -7.82 6.71 6.83
C ASN A 105 -7.39 6.89 8.29
N ALA A 106 -6.08 7.00 8.56
CA ALA A 106 -5.57 7.24 9.91
C ALA A 106 -6.06 8.60 10.45
N ASP A 107 -5.98 9.63 9.62
CA ASP A 107 -6.38 10.99 10.01
C ASP A 107 -7.89 11.12 10.16
N GLY A 108 -8.67 10.53 9.26
CA GLY A 108 -10.13 10.49 9.37
C GLY A 108 -10.60 9.77 10.63
N HIS A 109 -9.94 8.66 11.01
CA HIS A 109 -10.26 7.95 12.24
C HIS A 109 -9.92 8.78 13.49
N SER A 110 -8.74 9.41 13.53
CA SER A 110 -8.33 10.28 14.65
C SER A 110 -9.27 11.48 14.83
N ALA A 111 -9.73 12.09 13.73
CA ALA A 111 -10.69 13.17 13.76
C ALA A 111 -12.05 12.73 14.31
N THR A 112 -12.49 11.52 13.93
CA THR A 112 -13.75 10.92 14.44
C THR A 112 -13.69 10.67 15.94
N GLU A 113 -12.61 10.06 16.43
CA GLU A 113 -12.40 9.82 17.87
C GLU A 113 -12.40 11.13 18.67
N THR A 114 -11.74 12.17 18.16
CA THR A 114 -11.73 13.51 18.80
C THR A 114 -13.14 14.11 18.87
N ALA A 115 -13.91 14.02 17.78
CA ALA A 115 -15.28 14.52 17.75
C ALA A 115 -16.21 13.76 18.71
N ILE A 116 -16.04 12.43 18.82
CA ILE A 116 -16.77 11.61 19.78
C ILE A 116 -16.42 12.02 21.21
N ALA A 117 -15.13 12.17 21.53
CA ALA A 117 -14.68 12.58 22.87
C ALA A 117 -15.23 13.97 23.27
N SER A 118 -15.23 14.93 22.35
CA SER A 118 -15.82 16.25 22.59
C SER A 118 -17.32 16.17 22.88
N ARG A 119 -18.08 15.42 22.07
CA ARG A 119 -19.53 15.22 22.30
C ARG A 119 -19.81 14.53 23.62
N MET A 120 -19.02 13.53 24.01
CA MET A 120 -19.17 12.85 25.30
C MET A 120 -18.88 13.80 26.47
N THR A 121 -17.93 14.71 26.31
CA THR A 121 -17.63 15.76 27.30
C THR A 121 -18.78 16.75 27.42
N GLU A 122 -19.35 17.21 26.30
CA GLU A 122 -20.53 18.09 26.27
C GLU A 122 -21.75 17.44 26.92
N ILE A 123 -22.01 16.17 26.61
CA ILE A 123 -23.08 15.39 27.25
C ILE A 123 -22.82 15.31 28.75
N GLY A 124 -21.62 14.91 29.17
CA GLY A 124 -21.27 14.84 30.60
C GLY A 124 -21.47 16.15 31.35
N ALA A 125 -21.14 17.28 30.72
CA ALA A 125 -21.33 18.62 31.30
C ALA A 125 -22.81 19.02 31.43
N HIS A 126 -23.72 18.45 30.64
CA HIS A 126 -25.16 18.72 30.70
C HIS A 126 -25.91 17.87 31.74
N TYR A 127 -25.31 16.78 32.22
CA TYR A 127 -25.90 15.85 33.20
C TYR A 127 -25.26 15.94 34.60
N HIS A 128 -24.44 16.98 34.84
CA HIS A 128 -23.91 17.39 36.14
C HIS A 128 -24.47 18.76 36.54
#